data_AF-A0AAN7F2S4-F1
#
_entry.id   AF-A0AAN7F2S4-F1
#
_cell.length_a   1.000
_cell.length_b   1.000
_cell.length_c   1.000
_cell.angle_alpha   90.00
_cell.angle_beta   90.00
_cell.angle_gamma   90.00
#
_symmetry.space_group_name_H-M   'P 1'
#
loop_
_entity.id
_entity.type
_entity.pdbx_description
1 polymer ?
#
loop_
_entity_poly.entity_id
_entity_poly.type
_entity_poly.pdbx_seq_one_letter_code
_entity_poly.pdbx_strand_id
1 'polypeptide(L)'
;MISTYNNKSTHDCTYKLYPAPNFHDQPHQYTNLSLSLSLSLSMGHTAKLRDIIGLIKDKASQSKATLLSKSSNLSLQLALLRATNHDPFDPPNDKNIATILSSGHSSRATASTAIEAIMDRLQSTGNSSVALKCLITVHHIVKYGSFILQDQLSVYPSNGGRNYLKLSNFRDNSSPISWELSSWVRWYAKYVETLLFVSRVLGFFLASSSNTTEKDNQEEKISSFMNKDLLKEIVALVGLMEEICKRPDYLDGEGNNKLVDKVMGFVGEDYLSAINEVSVRVSEFKERLSDLSFGDSIELVCALKRLEDCKERLLVLSTGKKSLMESFWGLISEVKDRVGPDMVYKDEGKLVNWVRREKMSESARFGERVLISGDSVGLPSRRPRQGSFSYSRESKESYT
;
A
#
# COMPACT_ATOMS: atom_id res chain seq x y z
N MET A 1 59.02 -56.58 8.12
CA MET A 1 58.06 -57.71 8.09
C MET A 1 56.90 -57.26 7.21
N ILE A 2 56.61 -57.88 6.05
CA ILE A 2 56.14 -59.26 5.82
C ILE A 2 54.73 -59.42 6.44
N SER A 3 53.66 -59.80 5.72
CA SER A 3 53.49 -59.99 4.27
C SER A 3 52.00 -60.15 3.87
N THR A 4 51.67 -59.79 2.63
CA THR A 4 50.69 -60.40 1.68
C THR A 4 49.46 -61.19 2.17
N TYR A 5 48.37 -61.04 1.41
CA TYR A 5 47.84 -62.20 0.68
C TYR A 5 47.74 -61.91 -0.82
N ASN A 6 47.96 -62.94 -1.64
CA ASN A 6 48.26 -62.87 -3.07
C ASN A 6 47.33 -63.83 -3.83
N ASN A 7 46.92 -63.49 -5.06
CA ASN A 7 46.82 -64.36 -6.27
C ASN A 7 45.85 -63.75 -7.32
N LYS A 8 46.31 -63.38 -8.53
CA LYS A 8 46.49 -64.21 -9.79
C LYS A 8 45.17 -64.38 -10.58
N SER A 9 45.09 -64.55 -11.92
CA SER A 9 46.00 -64.42 -13.10
C SER A 9 45.12 -64.61 -14.37
N THR A 10 45.42 -64.28 -15.65
CA THR A 10 46.48 -63.52 -16.37
C THR A 10 45.90 -63.10 -17.76
N HIS A 11 46.75 -62.61 -18.69
CA HIS A 11 46.64 -62.67 -20.18
C HIS A 11 45.91 -61.52 -20.91
N ASP A 12 46.38 -61.03 -22.08
CA ASP A 12 47.74 -60.98 -22.68
C ASP A 12 47.75 -60.03 -23.91
N CYS A 13 48.92 -59.86 -24.57
CA CYS A 13 49.10 -59.44 -25.98
C CYS A 13 48.86 -57.97 -26.43
N THR A 14 49.83 -57.13 -26.09
CA THR A 14 50.67 -56.29 -27.00
C THR A 14 50.36 -56.01 -28.50
N TYR A 15 50.54 -54.74 -28.86
CA TYR A 15 51.02 -54.10 -30.13
C TYR A 15 50.24 -54.14 -31.47
N LYS A 16 49.96 -52.93 -32.00
CA LYS A 16 50.34 -52.50 -33.37
C LYS A 16 50.39 -50.96 -33.48
N LEU A 17 51.22 -50.44 -34.40
CA LEU A 17 51.59 -49.01 -34.52
C LEU A 17 51.49 -48.53 -35.98
N TYR A 18 51.12 -47.24 -36.14
CA TYR A 18 51.20 -46.38 -37.35
C TYR A 18 50.28 -46.70 -38.56
N PRO A 19 50.02 -45.72 -39.47
CA PRO A 19 50.56 -44.36 -39.54
C PRO A 19 49.53 -43.21 -39.49
N ALA A 20 50.03 -41.97 -39.39
CA ALA A 20 49.26 -40.73 -39.52
C ALA A 20 49.35 -40.16 -40.95
N PRO A 21 48.38 -39.32 -41.37
CA PRO A 21 48.53 -38.39 -42.49
C PRO A 21 48.80 -36.95 -42.00
N ASN A 22 49.90 -36.34 -42.46
CA ASN A 22 50.12 -34.89 -42.40
C ASN A 22 49.66 -34.26 -43.73
N PHE A 23 48.93 -33.14 -43.70
CA PHE A 23 49.54 -31.81 -43.91
C PHE A 23 48.53 -30.65 -43.99
N HIS A 24 48.95 -29.52 -43.40
CA HIS A 24 48.62 -28.11 -43.65
C HIS A 24 47.23 -27.49 -43.37
N ASP A 25 47.32 -26.40 -42.60
CA ASP A 25 46.59 -25.13 -42.62
C ASP A 25 45.07 -25.08 -42.31
N GLN A 26 44.73 -24.57 -41.12
CA GLN A 26 44.19 -23.20 -40.90
C GLN A 26 43.89 -22.93 -39.39
N PRO A 27 44.05 -21.69 -38.89
CA PRO A 27 43.72 -21.31 -37.51
C PRO A 27 42.28 -20.76 -37.32
N HIS A 28 41.90 -20.53 -36.07
CA HIS A 28 40.70 -19.80 -35.58
C HIS A 28 39.38 -20.57 -35.41
N GLN A 29 39.30 -21.35 -34.33
CA GLN A 29 38.06 -21.40 -33.52
C GLN A 29 38.02 -20.21 -32.54
N TYR A 30 36.83 -19.91 -31.97
CA TYR A 30 36.54 -18.90 -30.92
C TYR A 30 36.35 -17.41 -31.31
N THR A 31 35.43 -17.07 -32.22
CA THR A 31 34.89 -15.68 -32.33
C THR A 31 33.39 -15.52 -32.65
N ASN A 32 32.59 -16.57 -32.84
CA ASN A 32 31.22 -16.44 -33.41
C ASN A 32 30.02 -16.78 -32.49
N LEU A 33 30.23 -17.11 -31.21
CA LEU A 33 29.13 -17.39 -30.26
C LEU A 33 28.78 -16.20 -29.33
N SER A 34 29.67 -15.21 -29.17
CA SER A 34 29.38 -13.99 -28.40
C SER A 34 28.60 -12.94 -29.20
N LEU A 35 28.80 -12.89 -30.52
CA LEU A 35 28.15 -11.92 -31.42
C LEU A 35 26.67 -12.27 -31.70
N SER A 36 26.32 -13.55 -31.82
CA SER A 36 24.93 -13.97 -32.05
C SER A 36 24.02 -13.77 -30.84
N LEU A 37 24.53 -13.99 -29.61
CA LEU A 37 23.78 -13.72 -28.38
C LEU A 37 23.61 -12.21 -28.11
N SER A 38 24.61 -11.38 -28.43
CA SER A 38 24.53 -9.93 -28.23
C SER A 38 23.65 -9.20 -29.26
N LEU A 39 23.59 -9.66 -30.50
CA LEU A 39 22.63 -9.14 -31.50
C LEU A 39 21.17 -9.47 -31.14
N SER A 40 20.89 -10.67 -30.63
CA SER A 40 19.52 -11.10 -30.29
C SER A 40 18.95 -10.37 -29.07
N LEU A 41 19.75 -10.11 -28.02
CA LEU A 41 19.29 -9.29 -26.88
C LEU A 41 19.09 -7.80 -27.25
N SER A 42 19.89 -7.26 -28.17
CA SER A 42 19.81 -5.85 -28.59
C SER A 42 18.55 -5.54 -29.43
N MET A 43 18.16 -6.45 -30.32
CA MET A 43 16.99 -6.25 -31.19
C MET A 43 15.64 -6.29 -30.44
N GLY A 44 15.53 -7.11 -29.37
CA GLY A 44 14.29 -7.22 -28.60
C GLY A 44 13.93 -5.99 -27.76
N HIS A 45 14.93 -5.29 -27.22
CA HIS A 45 14.72 -4.09 -26.40
C HIS A 45 14.56 -2.81 -27.24
N THR A 46 15.30 -2.70 -28.35
CA THR A 46 15.22 -1.52 -29.22
C THR A 46 13.92 -1.49 -30.03
N ALA A 47 13.37 -2.66 -30.42
CA ALA A 47 12.07 -2.75 -31.09
C ALA A 47 10.94 -2.21 -30.19
N LYS A 48 10.80 -2.69 -28.95
CA LYS A 48 9.72 -2.27 -28.05
C LYS A 48 9.76 -0.77 -27.71
N LEU A 49 10.95 -0.18 -27.56
CA LEU A 49 11.08 1.28 -27.40
C LEU A 49 10.75 2.04 -28.69
N ARG A 50 11.10 1.50 -29.86
CA ARG A 50 10.77 2.07 -31.16
C ARG A 50 9.27 2.00 -31.45
N ASP A 51 8.59 0.94 -31.02
CA ASP A 51 7.13 0.80 -31.13
C ASP A 51 6.40 1.81 -30.22
N ILE A 52 6.90 2.03 -28.99
CA ILE A 52 6.38 3.08 -28.10
C ILE A 52 6.59 4.48 -28.72
N ILE A 53 7.76 4.75 -29.31
CA ILE A 53 8.03 5.99 -30.05
C ILE A 53 7.13 6.09 -31.30
N GLY A 54 6.85 4.98 -31.99
CA GLY A 54 5.93 4.91 -33.12
C GLY A 54 4.49 5.22 -32.73
N LEU A 55 4.02 4.70 -31.61
CA LEU A 55 2.69 4.94 -31.06
C LEU A 55 2.49 6.41 -30.64
N ILE A 56 3.56 7.08 -30.19
CA ILE A 56 3.60 8.53 -29.96
C ILE A 56 3.60 9.30 -31.30
N LYS A 57 4.31 8.79 -32.32
CA LYS A 57 4.43 9.41 -33.65
C LYS A 57 3.12 9.40 -34.44
N ASP A 58 2.35 8.30 -34.42
CA ASP A 58 1.07 8.22 -35.14
C ASP A 58 -0.03 9.10 -34.50
N LYS A 59 0.07 9.37 -33.18
CA LYS A 59 -0.77 10.36 -32.49
C LYS A 59 -0.32 11.82 -32.72
N ALA A 60 0.84 12.07 -33.33
CA ALA A 60 1.36 13.42 -33.53
C ALA A 60 0.65 14.22 -34.65
N SER A 61 -0.13 13.54 -35.50
CA SER A 61 -0.87 14.13 -36.63
C SER A 61 -2.00 15.10 -36.21
N GLN A 62 -2.45 15.07 -34.95
CA GLN A 62 -3.62 15.83 -34.46
C GLN A 62 -3.31 16.95 -33.44
N SER A 63 -2.04 17.35 -33.23
CA SER A 63 -1.65 18.04 -31.98
C SER A 63 -0.83 19.34 -32.11
N LYS A 64 -0.96 20.13 -33.20
CA LYS A 64 -0.24 21.44 -33.30
C LYS A 64 -0.63 22.45 -32.21
N ALA A 65 -1.85 22.40 -31.68
CA ALA A 65 -2.33 23.32 -30.63
C ALA A 65 -1.97 22.90 -29.18
N THR A 66 -1.41 21.70 -28.97
CA THR A 66 -1.15 21.15 -27.61
C THR A 66 0.35 21.03 -27.28
N LEU A 67 1.24 21.54 -28.13
CA LEU A 67 2.69 21.34 -27.99
C LEU A 67 3.34 22.18 -26.89
N LEU A 68 2.69 23.24 -26.39
CA LEU A 68 3.20 24.05 -25.29
C LEU A 68 2.97 23.43 -23.89
N SER A 69 2.18 22.35 -23.76
CA SER A 69 1.88 21.68 -22.47
C SER A 69 2.44 20.25 -22.34
N LYS A 70 3.25 19.78 -23.30
CA LYS A 70 3.56 18.34 -23.45
C LYS A 70 5.01 17.90 -23.16
N SER A 71 5.90 18.78 -22.72
CA SER A 71 7.27 18.36 -22.32
C SER A 71 7.30 17.68 -20.95
N SER A 72 6.73 18.31 -19.93
CA SER A 72 6.71 17.81 -18.53
C SER A 72 5.96 16.47 -18.39
N ASN A 73 4.83 16.35 -19.09
CA ASN A 73 4.05 15.11 -19.15
C ASN A 73 4.83 13.96 -19.81
N LEU A 74 5.62 14.24 -20.86
CA LEU A 74 6.47 13.22 -21.48
C LEU A 74 7.61 12.79 -20.56
N SER A 75 8.28 13.73 -19.87
CA SER A 75 9.34 13.38 -18.91
C SER A 75 8.82 12.56 -17.73
N LEU A 76 7.63 12.88 -17.23
CA LEU A 76 6.94 12.13 -16.17
C LEU A 76 6.62 10.69 -16.62
N GLN A 77 6.02 10.52 -17.80
CA GLN A 77 5.71 9.19 -18.36
C GLN A 77 6.98 8.36 -18.61
N LEU A 78 8.07 8.98 -19.11
CA LEU A 78 9.35 8.29 -19.29
C LEU A 78 10.01 7.92 -17.95
N ALA A 79 9.93 8.78 -16.94
CA ALA A 79 10.41 8.46 -15.59
C ALA A 79 9.62 7.29 -14.99
N LEU A 80 8.29 7.30 -15.10
CA LEU A 80 7.42 6.22 -14.65
C LEU A 80 7.75 4.89 -15.34
N LEU A 81 7.87 4.86 -16.67
CA LEU A 81 8.21 3.65 -17.42
C LEU A 81 9.60 3.09 -17.06
N ARG A 82 10.56 3.96 -16.72
CA ARG A 82 11.91 3.55 -16.27
C ARG A 82 11.92 3.07 -14.82
N ALA A 83 11.14 3.70 -13.94
CA ALA A 83 10.92 3.27 -12.55
C ALA A 83 10.20 1.91 -12.49
N THR A 84 9.25 1.68 -13.39
CA THR A 84 8.39 0.49 -13.47
C THR A 84 8.79 -0.45 -14.62
N ASN A 85 10.10 -0.68 -14.74
CA ASN A 85 10.66 -1.65 -15.68
C ASN A 85 10.37 -3.11 -15.23
N HIS A 86 10.53 -4.07 -16.14
CA HIS A 86 10.09 -5.46 -15.93
C HIS A 86 11.08 -6.36 -15.18
N ASP A 87 12.25 -5.86 -14.75
CA ASP A 87 13.23 -6.68 -14.02
C ASP A 87 12.67 -7.10 -12.65
N PRO A 88 12.65 -8.39 -12.27
CA PRO A 88 12.04 -8.82 -11.01
C PRO A 88 12.90 -8.63 -9.74
N PHE A 89 14.14 -8.11 -9.85
CA PHE A 89 15.08 -8.03 -8.73
C PHE A 89 15.41 -6.61 -8.24
N ASP A 90 15.70 -5.65 -9.12
CA ASP A 90 16.09 -4.30 -8.69
C ASP A 90 14.87 -3.40 -8.42
N PRO A 91 14.90 -2.56 -7.35
CA PRO A 91 13.86 -1.58 -7.06
C PRO A 91 13.80 -0.43 -8.07
N PRO A 92 12.75 0.43 -8.01
CA PRO A 92 12.69 1.65 -8.81
C PRO A 92 13.93 2.55 -8.58
N ASN A 93 14.53 3.04 -9.66
CA ASN A 93 15.70 3.92 -9.56
C ASN A 93 15.35 5.30 -8.97
N ASP A 94 16.07 5.72 -7.93
CA ASP A 94 15.82 6.95 -7.17
C ASP A 94 15.73 8.22 -8.04
N LYS A 95 16.49 8.31 -9.15
CA LYS A 95 16.43 9.47 -10.05
C LYS A 95 15.07 9.58 -10.76
N ASN A 96 14.48 8.44 -11.12
CA ASN A 96 13.13 8.42 -11.71
C ASN A 96 12.07 8.71 -10.65
N ILE A 97 12.22 8.17 -9.43
CA ILE A 97 11.34 8.49 -8.30
C ILE A 97 11.37 9.99 -7.97
N ALA A 98 12.55 10.60 -7.87
CA ALA A 98 12.70 12.05 -7.66
C ALA A 98 12.03 12.89 -8.78
N THR A 99 12.07 12.41 -10.03
CA THR A 99 11.38 13.04 -11.16
C THR A 99 9.86 12.91 -11.08
N ILE A 100 9.34 11.85 -10.45
CA ILE A 100 7.91 11.68 -10.18
C ILE A 100 7.49 12.56 -9.00
N LEU A 101 8.27 12.59 -7.91
CA LEU A 101 8.00 13.41 -6.73
C LEU A 101 7.99 14.92 -7.05
N SER A 102 8.84 15.39 -7.97
CA SER A 102 8.89 16.80 -8.35
C SER A 102 7.62 17.33 -9.03
N SER A 103 6.76 16.45 -9.55
CA SER A 103 5.43 16.83 -10.07
C SER A 103 4.54 17.50 -9.01
N GLY A 104 4.75 17.18 -7.73
CA GLY A 104 4.04 17.78 -6.60
C GLY A 104 4.42 19.23 -6.28
N HIS A 105 5.60 19.67 -6.73
CA HIS A 105 6.04 21.07 -6.60
C HIS A 105 5.54 21.97 -7.74
N SER A 106 4.73 21.42 -8.67
CA SER A 106 4.16 22.17 -9.79
C SER A 106 2.73 22.65 -9.48
N SER A 107 1.71 21.96 -10.01
CA SER A 107 0.30 22.30 -9.77
C SER A 107 -0.50 21.07 -9.34
N ARG A 108 -1.65 21.27 -8.69
CA ARG A 108 -2.55 20.17 -8.30
C ARG A 108 -2.97 19.31 -9.51
N ALA A 109 -3.15 19.91 -10.68
CA ALA A 109 -3.43 19.20 -11.93
C ALA A 109 -2.24 18.34 -12.41
N THR A 110 -1.01 18.83 -12.27
CA THR A 110 0.22 18.07 -12.57
C THR A 110 0.38 16.89 -11.63
N ALA A 111 0.15 17.09 -10.33
CA ALA A 111 0.16 16.03 -9.33
C ALA A 111 -0.93 14.97 -9.59
N SER A 112 -2.16 15.40 -9.93
CA SER A 112 -3.26 14.49 -10.30
C SER A 112 -2.87 13.63 -11.50
N THR A 113 -2.35 14.26 -12.57
CA THR A 113 -1.87 13.56 -13.77
C THR A 113 -0.76 12.54 -13.44
N ALA A 114 0.11 12.83 -12.46
CA ALA A 114 1.13 11.90 -12.00
C ALA A 114 0.56 10.70 -11.22
N ILE A 115 -0.38 10.93 -10.31
CA ILE A 115 -1.07 9.85 -9.59
C ILE A 115 -1.87 9.00 -10.57
N GLU A 116 -2.68 9.61 -11.44
CA GLU A 116 -3.46 8.93 -12.48
C GLU A 116 -2.56 8.04 -13.35
N ALA A 117 -1.42 8.55 -13.84
CA ALA A 117 -0.48 7.76 -14.63
C ALA A 117 0.08 6.52 -13.89
N ILE A 118 0.41 6.65 -12.60
CA ILE A 118 0.88 5.53 -11.78
C ILE A 118 -0.23 4.50 -11.57
N MET A 119 -1.44 4.97 -11.28
CA MET A 119 -2.60 4.14 -10.98
C MET A 119 -3.12 3.40 -12.22
N ASP A 120 -3.11 4.05 -13.38
CA ASP A 120 -3.37 3.42 -14.68
C ASP A 120 -2.29 2.39 -15.04
N ARG A 121 -1.01 2.70 -14.79
CA ARG A 121 0.08 1.72 -15.01
C ARG A 121 -0.05 0.49 -14.11
N LEU A 122 -0.49 0.67 -12.87
CA LEU A 122 -0.76 -0.39 -11.91
C LEU A 122 -1.95 -1.28 -12.30
N GLN A 123 -3.05 -0.67 -12.76
CA GLN A 123 -4.25 -1.42 -13.20
C GLN A 123 -4.10 -2.06 -14.59
N SER A 124 -3.24 -1.53 -15.46
CA SER A 124 -3.04 -2.03 -16.84
C SER A 124 -2.00 -3.16 -16.96
N THR A 125 -1.14 -3.35 -15.96
CA THR A 125 -0.08 -4.36 -16.01
C THR A 125 -0.54 -5.74 -15.56
N GLY A 126 -0.18 -6.77 -16.33
CA GLY A 126 -0.22 -8.17 -15.91
C GLY A 126 1.08 -8.67 -15.28
N ASN A 127 2.15 -7.86 -15.28
CA ASN A 127 3.47 -8.24 -14.77
C ASN A 127 3.65 -7.85 -13.30
N SER A 128 4.04 -8.80 -12.45
CA SER A 128 4.13 -8.61 -10.99
C SER A 128 5.25 -7.67 -10.55
N SER A 129 6.41 -7.67 -11.21
CA SER A 129 7.48 -6.70 -10.93
C SER A 129 7.04 -5.27 -11.20
N VAL A 130 6.44 -5.03 -12.38
CA VAL A 130 5.90 -3.70 -12.74
C VAL A 130 4.86 -3.24 -11.72
N ALA A 131 3.94 -4.12 -11.31
CA ALA A 131 2.93 -3.79 -10.30
C ALA A 131 3.56 -3.44 -8.94
N LEU A 132 4.52 -4.24 -8.48
CA LEU A 132 5.21 -4.00 -7.21
C LEU A 132 6.01 -2.69 -7.24
N LYS A 133 6.67 -2.38 -8.37
CA LYS A 133 7.37 -1.10 -8.60
C LYS A 133 6.43 0.11 -8.60
N CYS A 134 5.21 -0.04 -9.14
CA CYS A 134 4.19 0.99 -9.04
C CYS A 134 3.78 1.22 -7.57
N LEU A 135 3.54 0.15 -6.80
CA LEU A 135 3.19 0.24 -5.38
C LEU A 135 4.33 0.88 -4.54
N ILE A 136 5.59 0.54 -4.80
CA ILE A 136 6.76 1.18 -4.17
C ILE A 136 6.83 2.67 -4.53
N THR A 137 6.47 3.03 -5.76
CA THR A 137 6.39 4.44 -6.20
C THR A 137 5.28 5.19 -5.47
N VAL A 138 4.09 4.58 -5.31
CA VAL A 138 3.00 5.14 -4.48
C VAL A 138 3.47 5.31 -3.04
N HIS A 139 4.12 4.31 -2.44
CA HIS A 139 4.63 4.41 -1.07
C HIS A 139 5.68 5.53 -0.95
N HIS A 140 6.62 5.67 -1.89
CA HIS A 140 7.55 6.81 -1.93
C HIS A 140 6.83 8.17 -1.91
N ILE A 141 5.66 8.28 -2.56
CA ILE A 141 4.84 9.51 -2.55
C ILE A 141 4.17 9.71 -1.18
N VAL A 142 3.64 8.66 -0.54
CA VAL A 142 3.11 8.72 0.83
C VAL A 142 4.18 9.25 1.79
N LYS A 143 5.42 8.77 1.64
CA LYS A 143 6.53 8.97 2.57
C LYS A 143 7.32 10.28 2.39
N TYR A 144 7.60 10.64 1.14
CA TYR A 144 8.47 11.76 0.76
C TYR A 144 7.83 12.74 -0.23
N GLY A 145 6.57 12.52 -0.64
CA GLY A 145 5.86 13.43 -1.53
C GLY A 145 5.47 14.72 -0.83
N SER A 146 5.43 15.82 -1.58
CA SER A 146 4.81 17.06 -1.11
C SER A 146 3.34 16.85 -0.76
N PHE A 147 2.80 17.67 0.15
CA PHE A 147 1.38 17.68 0.51
C PHE A 147 0.42 17.62 -0.70
N ILE A 148 0.71 18.31 -1.81
CA ILE A 148 -0.14 18.30 -3.01
C ILE A 148 -0.24 16.90 -3.66
N LEU A 149 0.86 16.14 -3.68
CA LEU A 149 0.87 14.76 -4.19
C LEU A 149 0.18 13.79 -3.21
N GLN A 150 0.45 13.94 -1.92
CA GLN A 150 -0.17 13.16 -0.86
C GLN A 150 -1.70 13.38 -0.81
N ASP A 151 -2.16 14.64 -0.98
CA ASP A 151 -3.57 15.01 -1.12
C ASP A 151 -4.23 14.26 -2.30
N GLN A 152 -3.55 14.11 -3.44
CA GLN A 152 -4.10 13.40 -4.60
C GLN A 152 -4.22 11.88 -4.35
N LEU A 153 -3.39 11.28 -3.48
CA LEU A 153 -3.60 9.91 -2.99
C LEU A 153 -4.77 9.82 -2.00
N SER A 154 -5.06 10.89 -1.26
CA SER A 154 -6.13 10.95 -0.27
C SER A 154 -7.54 11.03 -0.88
N VAL A 155 -7.64 11.37 -2.18
CA VAL A 155 -8.88 11.29 -3.00
C VAL A 155 -9.18 9.83 -3.38
N TYR A 156 -9.08 8.93 -2.39
CA TYR A 156 -9.76 7.65 -2.45
C TYR A 156 -11.27 7.92 -2.43
N PRO A 157 -12.08 7.29 -3.29
CA PRO A 157 -13.44 7.74 -3.52
C PRO A 157 -14.39 7.34 -2.39
N SER A 158 -14.49 8.20 -1.37
CA SER A 158 -15.58 8.19 -0.36
C SER A 158 -16.98 8.30 -0.99
N ASN A 159 -17.04 8.74 -2.26
CA ASN A 159 -18.26 9.01 -3.01
C ASN A 159 -18.47 8.03 -4.18
N GLY A 160 -17.77 6.90 -4.20
CA GLY A 160 -17.88 5.87 -5.24
C GLY A 160 -16.95 6.09 -6.43
N GLY A 161 -16.07 5.13 -6.68
CA GLY A 161 -15.07 5.17 -7.75
C GLY A 161 -14.20 3.91 -7.76
N ARG A 162 -13.27 3.81 -8.71
CA ARG A 162 -12.42 2.63 -8.84
C ARG A 162 -11.31 2.64 -7.79
N ASN A 163 -11.33 1.67 -6.87
CA ASN A 163 -10.21 1.43 -5.97
C ASN A 163 -9.02 0.84 -6.76
N TYR A 164 -8.05 1.68 -7.10
CA TYR A 164 -6.84 1.31 -7.84
C TYR A 164 -5.90 0.36 -7.09
N LEU A 165 -6.04 0.24 -5.76
CA LEU A 165 -5.28 -0.68 -4.90
C LEU A 165 -6.01 -2.02 -4.68
N LYS A 166 -7.22 -2.22 -5.25
CA LYS A 166 -7.94 -3.51 -5.20
C LYS A 166 -7.28 -4.54 -6.11
N LEU A 167 -6.19 -5.13 -5.63
CA LEU A 167 -5.39 -6.12 -6.35
C LEU A 167 -5.51 -7.54 -5.79
N SER A 168 -6.54 -7.85 -4.98
CA SER A 168 -6.74 -9.17 -4.36
C SER A 168 -6.69 -10.36 -5.31
N ASN A 169 -7.05 -10.15 -6.58
CA ASN A 169 -7.09 -11.18 -7.62
C ASN A 169 -5.87 -11.14 -8.56
N PHE A 170 -4.88 -10.28 -8.27
CA PHE A 170 -3.69 -10.10 -9.10
C PHE A 170 -2.88 -11.40 -9.16
N ARG A 171 -2.50 -11.79 -10.38
CA ARG A 171 -1.88 -13.08 -10.67
C ARG A 171 -1.02 -13.03 -11.93
N ASP A 172 0.29 -13.14 -11.78
CA ASP A 172 1.26 -13.31 -12.85
C ASP A 172 1.80 -14.75 -12.81
N ASN A 173 1.51 -15.53 -13.85
CA ASN A 173 1.96 -16.94 -14.01
C ASN A 173 3.20 -17.06 -14.93
N SER A 174 3.85 -15.96 -15.31
CA SER A 174 4.93 -15.99 -16.33
C SER A 174 6.21 -16.70 -15.90
N SER A 175 6.50 -16.75 -14.59
CA SER A 175 7.64 -17.45 -14.01
C SER A 175 7.38 -17.77 -12.53
N PRO A 176 8.15 -18.67 -11.89
CA PRO A 176 8.05 -18.92 -10.43
C PRO A 176 8.28 -17.65 -9.59
N ILE A 177 9.26 -16.82 -9.95
CA ILE A 177 9.51 -15.53 -9.29
C ILE A 177 8.31 -14.59 -9.50
N SER A 178 7.75 -14.55 -10.72
CA SER A 178 6.55 -13.73 -11.00
C SER A 178 5.34 -14.16 -10.16
N TRP A 179 5.21 -15.46 -9.93
CA TRP A 179 4.18 -16.09 -9.12
C TRP A 179 4.31 -15.73 -7.64
N GLU A 180 5.53 -15.81 -7.10
CA GLU A 180 5.86 -15.38 -5.73
C GLU A 180 5.61 -13.88 -5.54
N LEU A 181 6.14 -13.04 -6.44
CA LEU A 181 5.91 -11.59 -6.45
C LEU A 181 4.41 -11.24 -6.57
N SER A 182 3.56 -12.11 -7.12
CA SER A 182 2.11 -11.89 -7.12
C SER A 182 1.50 -11.94 -5.72
N SER A 183 2.06 -12.73 -4.79
CA SER A 183 1.64 -12.70 -3.38
C SER A 183 2.02 -11.38 -2.71
N TRP A 184 3.24 -10.89 -2.96
CA TRP A 184 3.74 -9.60 -2.53
C TRP A 184 2.90 -8.44 -3.08
N VAL A 185 2.52 -8.46 -4.37
CA VAL A 185 1.63 -7.44 -4.95
C VAL A 185 0.27 -7.42 -4.26
N ARG A 186 -0.37 -8.58 -4.04
CA ARG A 186 -1.67 -8.68 -3.36
C ARG A 186 -1.62 -8.09 -1.94
N TRP A 187 -0.64 -8.53 -1.16
CA TRP A 187 -0.47 -8.07 0.22
C TRP A 187 -0.05 -6.60 0.28
N TYR A 188 0.96 -6.18 -0.48
CA TYR A 188 1.50 -4.83 -0.39
C TYR A 188 0.51 -3.77 -0.89
N ALA A 189 -0.35 -4.10 -1.87
CA ALA A 189 -1.46 -3.22 -2.26
C ALA A 189 -2.48 -3.04 -1.12
N LYS A 190 -2.81 -4.14 -0.40
CA LYS A 190 -3.70 -4.09 0.77
C LYS A 190 -3.08 -3.33 1.93
N TYR A 191 -1.77 -3.49 2.14
CA TYR A 191 -1.00 -2.74 3.12
C TYR A 191 -0.98 -1.24 2.80
N VAL A 192 -0.63 -0.83 1.57
CA VAL A 192 -0.62 0.59 1.15
C VAL A 192 -2.02 1.21 1.24
N GLU A 193 -3.08 0.48 0.88
CA GLU A 193 -4.46 0.91 1.10
C GLU A 193 -4.75 1.16 2.59
N THR A 194 -4.31 0.24 3.45
CA THR A 194 -4.52 0.32 4.90
C THR A 194 -3.72 1.47 5.52
N LEU A 195 -2.49 1.70 5.05
CA LEU A 195 -1.63 2.83 5.45
C LEU A 195 -2.27 4.19 5.08
N LEU A 196 -2.85 4.31 3.89
CA LEU A 196 -3.61 5.50 3.47
C LEU A 196 -4.89 5.69 4.30
N PHE A 197 -5.62 4.61 4.59
CA PHE A 197 -6.78 4.65 5.47
C PHE A 197 -6.42 5.12 6.89
N VAL A 198 -5.39 4.54 7.51
CA VAL A 198 -4.93 4.93 8.85
C VAL A 198 -4.44 6.37 8.85
N SER A 199 -3.67 6.79 7.85
CA SER A 199 -3.26 8.19 7.70
C SER A 199 -4.45 9.16 7.64
N ARG A 200 -5.55 8.75 6.98
CA ARG A 200 -6.79 9.54 6.96
C ARG A 200 -7.53 9.55 8.29
N VAL A 201 -7.47 8.47 9.08
CA VAL A 201 -8.05 8.42 10.44
C VAL A 201 -7.28 9.31 11.40
N LEU A 202 -5.94 9.32 11.34
CA LEU A 202 -5.04 10.16 12.14
C LEU A 202 -5.05 11.64 11.74
N GLY A 203 -5.48 11.94 10.52
CA GLY A 203 -5.43 13.28 9.92
C GLY A 203 -4.04 13.72 9.44
N PHE A 204 -3.05 12.82 9.42
CA PHE A 204 -1.71 13.06 8.89
C PHE A 204 -1.10 11.76 8.32
N PHE A 205 -0.07 11.88 7.48
CA PHE A 205 0.58 10.73 6.86
C PHE A 205 1.56 10.04 7.83
N LEU A 206 1.17 8.87 8.34
CA LEU A 206 1.92 8.08 9.33
C LEU A 206 3.36 7.75 8.89
N ALA A 207 3.55 7.52 7.59
CA ALA A 207 4.85 7.21 7.01
C ALA A 207 5.71 8.45 6.72
N SER A 208 5.18 9.68 6.89
CA SER A 208 5.87 10.89 6.43
C SER A 208 7.15 11.16 7.23
N SER A 209 8.23 11.44 6.52
CA SER A 209 9.55 11.73 7.11
C SER A 209 9.70 13.17 7.64
N SER A 210 8.60 13.94 7.77
CA SER A 210 8.64 15.32 8.26
C SER A 210 8.91 15.38 9.76
N ASN A 211 10.02 16.02 10.13
CA ASN A 211 10.68 15.85 11.44
C ASN A 211 10.05 16.62 12.61
N THR A 212 9.82 15.90 13.71
CA THR A 212 10.13 16.23 15.12
C THR A 212 9.60 17.50 15.80
N THR A 213 9.21 18.57 15.12
CA THR A 213 8.71 19.80 15.78
C THR A 213 7.24 19.73 16.20
N GLU A 214 6.56 18.61 15.93
CA GLU A 214 5.14 18.42 16.28
C GLU A 214 4.91 17.54 17.51
N LYS A 215 5.93 16.91 18.11
CA LYS A 215 5.71 15.94 19.20
C LYS A 215 5.01 16.55 20.42
N ASP A 216 5.49 17.70 20.89
CA ASP A 216 4.91 18.38 22.06
C ASP A 216 3.46 18.82 21.76
N ASN A 217 3.22 19.34 20.54
CA ASN A 217 1.87 19.67 20.06
C ASN A 217 0.98 18.43 19.87
N GLN A 218 1.55 17.25 19.59
CA GLN A 218 0.81 16.00 19.42
C GLN A 218 0.33 15.44 20.76
N GLU A 219 1.13 15.52 21.82
CA GLU A 219 0.69 15.14 23.17
C GLU A 219 -0.44 16.08 23.65
N GLU A 220 -0.29 17.40 23.52
CA GLU A 220 -1.38 18.34 23.81
C GLU A 220 -2.64 18.07 22.97
N LYS A 221 -2.48 17.82 21.66
CA LYS A 221 -3.60 17.50 20.75
C LYS A 221 -4.30 16.19 21.15
N ILE A 222 -3.55 15.13 21.45
CA ILE A 222 -4.08 13.82 21.87
C ILE A 222 -4.80 13.95 23.22
N SER A 223 -4.28 14.78 24.14
CA SER A 223 -4.97 15.07 25.40
C SER A 223 -6.33 15.77 25.18
N SER A 224 -6.51 16.52 24.09
CA SER A 224 -7.79 17.16 23.77
C SER A 224 -8.85 16.21 23.18
N PHE A 225 -8.48 14.97 22.81
CA PHE A 225 -9.38 14.05 22.12
C PHE A 225 -10.40 13.40 23.06
N MET A 226 -11.59 13.12 22.50
CA MET A 226 -12.57 12.26 23.17
C MET A 226 -12.09 10.81 23.14
N ASN A 227 -12.40 10.05 24.21
CA ASN A 227 -12.05 8.63 24.33
C ASN A 227 -12.43 7.82 23.08
N LYS A 228 -13.57 8.12 22.44
CA LYS A 228 -14.03 7.43 21.21
C LYS A 228 -13.16 7.71 19.98
N ASP A 229 -12.66 8.93 19.83
CA ASP A 229 -11.78 9.28 18.71
C ASP A 229 -10.39 8.68 18.92
N LEU A 230 -9.88 8.75 20.14
CA LEU A 230 -8.61 8.11 20.52
C LEU A 230 -8.63 6.59 20.32
N LEU A 231 -9.74 5.94 20.71
CA LEU A 231 -9.96 4.50 20.54
C LEU A 231 -10.02 4.11 19.05
N LYS A 232 -10.75 4.89 18.24
CA LYS A 232 -10.83 4.71 16.79
C LYS A 232 -9.45 4.82 16.13
N GLU A 233 -8.59 5.74 16.57
CA GLU A 233 -7.20 5.83 16.10
C GLU A 233 -6.36 4.60 16.48
N ILE A 234 -6.47 4.11 17.73
CA ILE A 234 -5.80 2.87 18.15
C ILE A 234 -6.27 1.68 17.33
N VAL A 235 -7.59 1.49 17.16
CA VAL A 235 -8.14 0.37 16.37
C VAL A 235 -7.65 0.41 14.92
N ALA A 236 -7.52 1.61 14.34
CA ALA A 236 -6.97 1.80 13.01
C ALA A 236 -5.48 1.43 12.94
N LEU A 237 -4.66 1.91 13.89
CA LEU A 237 -3.23 1.59 14.00
C LEU A 237 -2.98 0.08 14.22
N VAL A 238 -3.75 -0.57 15.11
CA VAL A 238 -3.70 -2.02 15.33
C VAL A 238 -4.04 -2.77 14.04
N GLY A 239 -5.05 -2.32 13.28
CA GLY A 239 -5.39 -2.90 11.98
C GLY A 239 -4.27 -2.82 10.94
N LEU A 240 -3.44 -1.76 10.97
CA LEU A 240 -2.22 -1.69 10.15
C LEU A 240 -1.16 -2.69 10.61
N MET A 241 -0.94 -2.81 11.92
CA MET A 241 0.04 -3.76 12.49
C MET A 241 -0.36 -5.22 12.22
N GLU A 242 -1.65 -5.55 12.27
CA GLU A 242 -2.19 -6.82 11.80
C GLU A 242 -1.95 -7.05 10.31
N GLU A 243 -2.06 -6.02 9.46
CA GLU A 243 -1.79 -6.17 8.02
C GLU A 243 -0.29 -6.37 7.75
N ILE A 244 0.60 -5.72 8.51
CA ILE A 244 2.04 -6.02 8.52
C ILE A 244 2.31 -7.49 8.89
N CYS A 245 1.50 -8.04 9.80
CA CYS A 245 1.48 -9.46 10.16
C CYS A 245 0.84 -10.39 9.14
N LYS A 246 0.36 -9.91 7.98
CA LYS A 246 -0.13 -10.75 6.89
C LYS A 246 0.86 -10.86 5.72
N ARG A 247 2.09 -10.35 5.88
CA ARG A 247 3.13 -10.43 4.85
C ARG A 247 3.38 -11.88 4.40
N PRO A 248 3.65 -12.12 3.10
CA PRO A 248 4.14 -13.41 2.63
C PRO A 248 5.44 -13.78 3.35
N ASP A 249 5.68 -15.08 3.50
CA ASP A 249 6.96 -15.57 4.00
C ASP A 249 8.04 -15.34 2.94
N TYR A 250 9.22 -14.91 3.38
CA TYR A 250 10.39 -14.81 2.53
C TYR A 250 10.87 -16.25 2.27
N LEU A 251 10.86 -16.70 1.02
CA LEU A 251 11.30 -18.05 0.70
C LEU A 251 12.83 -18.12 0.81
N ASP A 252 13.30 -18.77 1.87
CA ASP A 252 14.73 -19.00 2.10
C ASP A 252 15.32 -19.86 0.98
N GLY A 253 16.21 -19.24 0.20
CA GLY A 253 16.92 -19.89 -0.90
C GLY A 253 18.07 -19.02 -1.40
N GLU A 254 17.79 -17.75 -1.68
CA GLU A 254 18.80 -16.71 -1.96
C GLU A 254 18.24 -15.33 -1.58
N GLY A 255 18.88 -14.65 -0.62
CA GLY A 255 18.52 -13.30 -0.16
C GLY A 255 18.92 -12.21 -1.16
N ASN A 256 18.44 -12.32 -2.40
CA ASN A 256 18.89 -11.54 -3.56
C ASN A 256 17.80 -10.63 -4.15
N ASN A 257 16.57 -10.64 -3.62
CA ASN A 257 15.47 -9.83 -4.18
C ASN A 257 15.36 -8.44 -3.52
N LYS A 258 16.21 -7.53 -3.97
CA LYS A 258 16.27 -6.13 -3.52
C LYS A 258 14.93 -5.37 -3.68
N LEU A 259 14.06 -5.79 -4.60
CA LEU A 259 12.72 -5.23 -4.79
C LEU A 259 11.82 -5.56 -3.60
N VAL A 260 11.89 -6.79 -3.07
CA VAL A 260 11.20 -7.19 -1.84
C VAL A 260 11.87 -6.58 -0.61
N ASP A 261 13.20 -6.50 -0.57
CA ASP A 261 13.92 -5.82 0.52
C ASP A 261 13.54 -4.34 0.63
N LYS A 262 13.34 -3.65 -0.50
CA LYS A 262 12.88 -2.27 -0.54
C LYS A 262 11.46 -2.12 0.03
N VAL A 263 10.56 -3.07 -0.26
CA VAL A 263 9.23 -3.14 0.34
C VAL A 263 9.32 -3.34 1.86
N MET A 264 10.15 -4.28 2.31
CA MET A 264 10.32 -4.61 3.73
C MET A 264 10.98 -3.47 4.52
N GLY A 265 11.94 -2.75 3.93
CA GLY A 265 12.56 -1.57 4.54
C GLY A 265 11.53 -0.46 4.82
N PHE A 266 10.69 -0.15 3.83
CA PHE A 266 9.58 0.80 4.02
C PHE A 266 8.59 0.36 5.10
N VAL A 267 8.13 -0.90 5.05
CA VAL A 267 7.19 -1.45 6.03
C VAL A 267 7.79 -1.47 7.44
N GLY A 268 9.09 -1.74 7.57
CA GLY A 268 9.81 -1.72 8.86
C GLY A 268 9.99 -0.31 9.44
N GLU A 269 10.25 0.70 8.61
CA GLU A 269 10.26 2.10 9.04
C GLU A 269 8.87 2.57 9.49
N ASP A 270 7.82 2.26 8.72
CA ASP A 270 6.44 2.64 9.04
C ASP A 270 5.90 1.92 10.29
N TYR A 271 6.32 0.67 10.50
CA TYR A 271 6.05 -0.08 11.73
C TYR A 271 6.60 0.64 12.96
N LEU A 272 7.77 1.26 12.86
CA LEU A 272 8.37 2.02 13.96
C LEU A 272 7.61 3.33 14.22
N SER A 273 7.09 4.00 13.17
CA SER A 273 6.15 5.12 13.35
C SER A 273 4.86 4.65 14.04
N ALA A 274 4.26 3.55 13.57
CA ALA A 274 3.05 2.98 14.16
C ALA A 274 3.20 2.64 15.65
N ILE A 275 4.34 2.07 16.06
CA ILE A 275 4.63 1.83 17.49
C ILE A 275 4.61 3.13 18.29
N ASN A 276 5.27 4.18 17.83
CA ASN A 276 5.28 5.47 18.54
C ASN A 276 3.85 6.03 18.67
N GLU A 277 3.09 6.04 17.58
CA GLU A 277 1.71 6.53 17.57
C GLU A 277 0.76 5.72 18.45
N VAL A 278 0.92 4.40 18.53
CA VAL A 278 0.17 3.55 19.49
C VAL A 278 0.63 3.85 20.92
N SER A 279 1.93 3.99 21.15
CA SER A 279 2.49 4.24 22.50
C SER A 279 1.94 5.52 23.12
N VAL A 280 1.89 6.62 22.38
CA VAL A 280 1.35 7.90 22.89
C VAL A 280 -0.14 7.75 23.26
N ARG A 281 -0.94 7.11 22.40
CA ARG A 281 -2.39 6.96 22.62
C ARG A 281 -2.73 5.98 23.74
N VAL A 282 -1.98 4.89 23.87
CA VAL A 282 -2.12 3.94 24.97
C VAL A 282 -1.66 4.56 26.29
N SER A 283 -0.65 5.45 26.26
CA SER A 283 -0.24 6.23 27.44
C SER A 283 -1.33 7.22 27.87
N GLU A 284 -1.98 7.92 26.94
CA GLU A 284 -3.12 8.79 27.27
C GLU A 284 -4.28 7.98 27.87
N PHE A 285 -4.60 6.80 27.32
CA PHE A 285 -5.59 5.92 27.94
C PHE A 285 -5.18 5.44 29.33
N LYS A 286 -3.90 5.17 29.57
CA LYS A 286 -3.37 4.74 30.89
C LYS A 286 -3.71 5.76 31.99
N GLU A 287 -3.63 7.05 31.69
CA GLU A 287 -3.98 8.13 32.62
C GLU A 287 -5.51 8.27 32.78
N ARG A 288 -6.30 8.00 31.72
CA ARG A 288 -7.78 8.14 31.71
C ARG A 288 -8.56 6.87 32.06
N LEU A 289 -7.91 5.80 32.51
CA LEU A 289 -8.57 4.49 32.70
C LEU A 289 -9.79 4.51 33.61
N SER A 290 -9.85 5.40 34.61
CA SER A 290 -10.99 5.55 35.53
C SER A 290 -12.26 6.07 34.85
N ASP A 291 -12.11 6.77 33.73
CA ASP A 291 -13.15 7.62 33.12
C ASP A 291 -13.69 6.99 31.81
N LEU A 292 -13.25 5.78 31.48
CA LEU A 292 -13.74 5.02 30.33
C LEU A 292 -15.14 4.45 30.59
N SER A 293 -16.00 4.49 29.57
CA SER A 293 -17.23 3.71 29.61
C SER A 293 -16.92 2.22 29.49
N PHE A 294 -17.78 1.36 30.03
CA PHE A 294 -17.63 -0.09 29.94
C PHE A 294 -17.41 -0.57 28.49
N GLY A 295 -18.13 0.02 27.52
CA GLY A 295 -17.96 -0.29 26.10
C GLY A 295 -16.58 0.08 25.57
N ASP A 296 -16.12 1.31 25.84
CA ASP A 296 -14.80 1.80 25.39
C ASP A 296 -13.66 0.98 26.02
N SER A 297 -13.79 0.58 27.29
CA SER A 297 -12.84 -0.29 27.99
C SER A 297 -12.72 -1.69 27.37
N ILE A 298 -13.85 -2.31 27.01
CA ILE A 298 -13.86 -3.63 26.36
C ILE A 298 -13.24 -3.54 24.96
N GLU A 299 -13.61 -2.54 24.17
CA GLU A 299 -13.07 -2.34 22.82
C GLU A 299 -11.55 -2.04 22.87
N LEU A 300 -11.07 -1.26 23.84
CA LEU A 300 -9.64 -1.05 24.09
C LEU A 300 -8.92 -2.36 24.39
N VAL A 301 -9.41 -3.17 25.34
CA VAL A 301 -8.81 -4.47 25.67
C VAL A 301 -8.81 -5.42 24.47
N CYS A 302 -9.87 -5.43 23.67
CA CYS A 302 -9.94 -6.20 22.43
C CYS A 302 -8.89 -5.74 21.40
N ALA A 303 -8.68 -4.44 21.24
CA ALA A 303 -7.65 -3.89 20.35
C ALA A 303 -6.23 -4.24 20.84
N LEU A 304 -5.94 -4.07 22.13
CA LEU A 304 -4.64 -4.41 22.73
C LEU A 304 -4.35 -5.92 22.65
N LYS A 305 -5.36 -6.78 22.84
CA LYS A 305 -5.20 -8.23 22.68
C LYS A 305 -4.84 -8.62 21.23
N ARG A 306 -5.56 -8.08 20.24
CA ARG A 306 -5.26 -8.31 18.81
C ARG A 306 -3.84 -7.88 18.43
N LEU A 307 -3.36 -6.81 19.06
CA LEU A 307 -1.99 -6.33 18.91
C LEU A 307 -0.96 -7.29 19.58
N GLU A 308 -1.24 -7.83 20.76
CA GLU A 308 -0.41 -8.86 21.39
C GLU A 308 -0.38 -10.17 20.59
N ASP A 309 -1.49 -10.60 20.00
CA ASP A 309 -1.57 -11.78 19.13
C ASP A 309 -0.63 -11.65 17.89
N CYS A 310 -0.27 -10.42 17.52
CA CYS A 310 0.66 -10.11 16.44
C CYS A 310 2.15 -10.11 16.85
N LYS A 311 2.46 -10.09 18.15
CA LYS A 311 3.78 -9.77 18.72
C LYS A 311 4.95 -10.50 18.05
N GLU A 312 4.93 -11.83 18.00
CA GLU A 312 6.04 -12.64 17.47
C GLU A 312 6.36 -12.33 15.99
N ARG A 313 5.34 -12.09 15.15
CA ARG A 313 5.54 -11.75 13.73
C ARG A 313 6.08 -10.33 13.52
N LEU A 314 5.85 -9.44 14.48
CA LEU A 314 6.34 -8.06 14.48
C LEU A 314 7.77 -7.93 15.04
N LEU A 315 8.15 -8.76 16.02
CA LEU A 315 9.51 -8.79 16.58
C LEU A 315 10.59 -8.99 15.50
N VAL A 316 10.29 -9.79 14.47
CA VAL A 316 11.18 -10.03 13.31
C VAL A 316 11.53 -8.74 12.53
N LEU A 317 10.69 -7.70 12.56
CA LEU A 317 10.97 -6.41 11.91
C LEU A 317 11.83 -5.47 12.76
N SER A 318 12.13 -5.85 14.00
CA SER A 318 12.57 -4.94 15.06
C SER A 318 14.10 -4.89 15.24
N THR A 319 14.85 -5.23 14.19
CA THR A 319 16.31 -5.38 14.19
C THR A 319 17.00 -4.14 14.78
N GLY A 320 17.68 -4.32 15.91
CA GLY A 320 18.44 -3.27 16.60
C GLY A 320 17.67 -2.41 17.61
N LYS A 321 16.36 -2.59 17.83
CA LYS A 321 15.55 -1.74 18.74
C LYS A 321 14.87 -2.48 19.90
N LYS A 322 15.59 -3.41 20.54
CA LYS A 322 15.06 -4.25 21.64
C LYS A 322 14.44 -3.46 22.80
N SER A 323 15.14 -2.45 23.33
CA SER A 323 14.64 -1.66 24.47
C SER A 323 13.34 -0.90 24.18
N LEU A 324 13.20 -0.32 22.97
CA LEU A 324 11.94 0.32 22.53
C LEU A 324 10.81 -0.72 22.51
N MET A 325 11.10 -1.92 22.01
CA MET A 325 10.13 -3.01 21.90
C MET A 325 9.69 -3.55 23.26
N GLU A 326 10.63 -3.72 24.20
CA GLU A 326 10.35 -4.13 25.58
C GLU A 326 9.48 -3.10 26.30
N SER A 327 9.81 -1.80 26.16
CA SER A 327 9.01 -0.70 26.69
C SER A 327 7.59 -0.66 26.09
N PHE A 328 7.49 -0.80 24.77
CA PHE A 328 6.22 -0.84 24.06
C PHE A 328 5.33 -1.98 24.55
N TRP A 329 5.80 -3.24 24.50
CA TRP A 329 4.98 -4.37 24.96
C TRP A 329 4.69 -4.31 26.45
N GLY A 330 5.59 -3.76 27.27
CA GLY A 330 5.35 -3.49 28.69
C GLY A 330 4.16 -2.56 28.90
N LEU A 331 4.09 -1.45 28.16
CA LEU A 331 2.96 -0.52 28.17
C LEU A 331 1.64 -1.17 27.70
N ILE A 332 1.67 -1.92 26.59
CA ILE A 332 0.49 -2.62 26.06
C ILE A 332 -0.07 -3.59 27.11
N SER A 333 0.77 -4.44 27.69
CA SER A 333 0.34 -5.40 28.70
C SER A 333 -0.10 -4.70 29.99
N GLU A 334 0.58 -3.64 30.45
CA GLU A 334 0.19 -2.89 31.65
C GLU A 334 -1.22 -2.28 31.51
N VAL A 335 -1.53 -1.62 30.40
CA VAL A 335 -2.86 -0.99 30.21
C VAL A 335 -3.95 -2.04 30.09
N LYS A 336 -3.70 -3.13 29.34
CA LYS A 336 -4.61 -4.26 29.22
C LYS A 336 -4.88 -4.92 30.59
N ASP A 337 -3.84 -5.12 31.40
CA ASP A 337 -3.93 -5.78 32.71
C ASP A 337 -4.45 -4.86 33.82
N ARG A 338 -4.48 -3.53 33.61
CA ARG A 338 -5.21 -2.59 34.50
C ARG A 338 -6.72 -2.58 34.22
N VAL A 339 -7.14 -2.74 32.96
CA VAL A 339 -8.56 -2.78 32.57
C VAL A 339 -9.20 -4.16 32.78
N GLY A 340 -8.45 -5.24 32.52
CA GLY A 340 -8.94 -6.63 32.58
C GLY A 340 -9.54 -7.09 33.91
N PRO A 341 -8.86 -6.98 35.08
CA PRO A 341 -9.34 -7.57 36.33
C PRO A 341 -10.49 -6.77 36.96
N ASP A 342 -10.59 -5.48 36.67
CA ASP A 342 -11.63 -4.60 37.23
C ASP A 342 -13.02 -4.88 36.61
N MET A 343 -13.04 -5.60 35.48
CA MET A 343 -14.25 -6.16 34.85
C MET A 343 -14.70 -7.49 35.48
N VAL A 344 -13.77 -8.32 35.96
CA VAL A 344 -14.09 -9.69 36.45
C VAL A 344 -14.68 -9.69 37.86
N TYR A 345 -14.29 -8.74 38.72
CA TYR A 345 -14.77 -8.67 40.12
C TYR A 345 -15.99 -7.77 40.36
N LYS A 346 -16.54 -7.12 39.33
CA LYS A 346 -17.78 -6.30 39.45
C LYS A 346 -19.05 -7.05 39.06
N ASP A 347 -18.96 -8.30 38.58
CA ASP A 347 -19.98 -8.89 37.70
C ASP A 347 -21.07 -9.75 38.37
N GLU A 348 -20.98 -10.08 39.67
CA GLU A 348 -22.07 -10.81 40.34
C GLU A 348 -23.16 -9.90 40.93
N GLY A 349 -22.84 -8.64 41.25
CA GLY A 349 -23.75 -7.73 41.98
C GLY A 349 -24.28 -6.51 41.22
N LYS A 350 -23.62 -6.12 40.11
CA LYS A 350 -23.93 -4.84 39.43
C LYS A 350 -24.66 -4.98 38.10
N LEU A 351 -24.55 -6.11 37.39
CA LEU A 351 -25.20 -6.31 36.09
C LEU A 351 -26.73 -6.16 36.20
N VAL A 352 -27.35 -6.72 37.25
CA VAL A 352 -28.79 -6.57 37.56
C VAL A 352 -29.19 -5.11 37.84
N ASN A 353 -28.33 -4.34 38.51
CA ASN A 353 -28.60 -2.94 38.88
C ASN A 353 -28.33 -1.94 37.76
N TRP A 354 -27.47 -2.26 36.80
CA TRP A 354 -27.14 -1.37 35.68
C TRP A 354 -28.17 -1.46 34.55
N VAL A 355 -28.58 -2.69 34.17
CA VAL A 355 -29.72 -2.92 33.24
C VAL A 355 -31.02 -2.28 33.76
N ARG A 356 -31.19 -2.21 35.08
CA ARG A 356 -32.33 -1.51 35.72
C ARG A 356 -32.20 0.02 35.69
N ARG A 357 -30.98 0.57 35.57
CA ARG A 357 -30.71 2.01 35.59
C ARG A 357 -30.80 2.65 34.21
N GLU A 358 -30.41 1.94 33.15
CA GLU A 358 -30.70 2.36 31.77
C GLU A 358 -32.22 2.40 31.53
N LYS A 359 -32.95 1.33 31.90
CA LYS A 359 -34.42 1.27 31.79
C LYS A 359 -35.19 2.29 32.65
N MET A 360 -34.53 2.99 33.58
CA MET A 360 -35.14 4.05 34.39
C MET A 360 -34.78 5.47 33.89
N SER A 361 -33.81 5.59 32.99
CA SER A 361 -33.38 6.89 32.44
C SER A 361 -34.11 7.28 31.15
N GLU A 362 -34.84 6.36 30.52
CA GLU A 362 -35.76 6.67 29.40
C GLU A 362 -37.08 7.28 29.90
N SER A 363 -37.03 8.50 30.44
CA SER A 363 -38.24 9.30 30.62
C SER A 363 -38.00 10.81 30.50
N ALA A 364 -37.99 11.33 29.27
CA ALA A 364 -38.72 12.55 28.88
C ALA A 364 -38.45 12.94 27.41
N ARG A 365 -39.51 12.92 26.57
CA ARG A 365 -39.62 13.55 25.23
C ARG A 365 -38.68 12.92 24.17
N PHE A 366 -39.16 12.23 23.14
CA PHE A 366 -40.31 12.55 22.27
C PHE A 366 -41.18 11.32 21.98
N GLY A 367 -42.46 11.54 21.69
CA GLY A 367 -43.39 10.46 21.34
C GLY A 367 -43.32 10.09 19.86
N GLU A 368 -42.82 8.89 19.56
CA GLU A 368 -42.85 8.32 18.21
C GLU A 368 -44.11 7.46 18.02
N ARG A 369 -45.05 7.94 17.18
CA ARG A 369 -46.15 7.09 16.70
C ARG A 369 -45.72 6.37 15.43
N VAL A 370 -45.34 5.11 15.61
CA VAL A 370 -45.33 4.12 14.52
C VAL A 370 -46.75 4.03 13.95
N LEU A 371 -46.88 4.17 12.63
CA LEU A 371 -48.08 3.81 11.89
C LEU A 371 -47.69 2.91 10.71
N ILE A 372 -48.04 1.64 10.80
CA ILE A 372 -48.03 0.71 9.66
C ILE A 372 -49.47 0.59 9.14
N SER A 373 -49.66 0.99 7.88
CA SER A 373 -50.68 0.56 6.92
C SER A 373 -52.12 0.30 7.38
N GLY A 374 -53.06 1.16 6.94
CA GLY A 374 -54.49 0.85 6.92
C GLY A 374 -55.34 1.97 6.31
N ASP A 375 -56.04 1.63 5.23
CA ASP A 375 -57.22 2.27 4.62
C ASP A 375 -57.20 3.70 4.01
N SER A 376 -57.45 3.64 2.71
CA SER A 376 -57.83 4.64 1.71
C SER A 376 -58.85 5.70 2.14
N VAL A 377 -58.55 6.98 1.85
CA VAL A 377 -59.55 7.97 1.39
C VAL A 377 -58.94 8.81 0.28
N GLY A 378 -59.65 8.99 -0.84
CA GLY A 378 -59.15 9.67 -2.03
C GLY A 378 -59.29 11.19 -2.00
N LEU A 379 -58.47 11.89 -2.80
CA LEU A 379 -58.61 13.32 -3.09
C LEU A 379 -58.72 13.56 -4.61
N PRO A 380 -59.53 14.55 -5.06
CA PRO A 380 -59.88 14.70 -6.47
C PRO A 380 -58.83 15.46 -7.28
N SER A 381 -58.49 14.94 -8.46
CA SER A 381 -57.70 15.66 -9.46
C SER A 381 -58.55 16.70 -10.19
N ARG A 382 -58.12 17.96 -10.22
CA ARG A 382 -58.73 19.01 -11.06
C ARG A 382 -57.66 19.71 -11.90
N ARG A 383 -57.66 19.43 -13.21
CA ARG A 383 -56.78 20.06 -14.21
C ARG A 383 -57.28 21.45 -14.63
N PRO A 384 -56.36 22.36 -15.00
CA PRO A 384 -56.55 23.31 -16.10
C PRO A 384 -55.57 22.96 -17.25
N ARG A 385 -56.04 22.45 -18.39
CA ARG A 385 -56.38 23.18 -19.63
C ARG A 385 -55.32 24.18 -20.13
N GLN A 386 -54.79 23.89 -21.32
CA GLN A 386 -54.01 24.82 -22.14
C GLN A 386 -54.85 26.02 -22.59
N GLY A 387 -54.19 27.17 -22.74
CA GLY A 387 -54.69 28.35 -23.45
C GLY A 387 -53.52 29.14 -24.01
N SER A 388 -53.46 29.30 -25.32
CA SER A 388 -52.46 30.09 -26.05
C SER A 388 -52.70 31.59 -25.89
N PHE A 389 -51.66 32.42 -25.92
CA PHE A 389 -51.59 33.64 -26.77
C PHE A 389 -50.14 34.18 -26.85
N SER A 390 -49.93 35.14 -27.76
CA SER A 390 -48.64 35.49 -28.39
C SER A 390 -48.23 36.97 -28.20
N TYR A 391 -47.07 37.35 -28.79
CA TYR A 391 -46.50 38.72 -28.90
C TYR A 391 -45.89 39.31 -27.60
N SER A 392 -44.82 40.14 -27.62
CA SER A 392 -43.99 40.65 -28.74
C SER A 392 -42.56 41.06 -28.28
N ARG A 393 -41.72 41.47 -29.24
CA ARG A 393 -40.43 42.19 -29.04
C ARG A 393 -40.63 43.67 -28.73
N GLU A 394 -39.68 44.25 -27.97
CA GLU A 394 -38.96 45.55 -28.11
C GLU A 394 -38.27 45.81 -26.72
N SER A 395 -36.96 46.08 -26.50
CA SER A 395 -35.86 46.84 -27.13
C SER A 395 -35.71 48.27 -26.61
N LYS A 396 -34.45 48.68 -26.29
CA LYS A 396 -33.97 50.03 -25.87
C LYS A 396 -34.40 50.46 -24.45
N GLU A 397 -33.73 51.37 -23.73
CA GLU A 397 -32.40 52.06 -23.78
C GLU A 397 -32.08 52.52 -22.33
N SER A 398 -30.86 52.38 -21.80
CA SER A 398 -29.80 53.42 -21.68
C SER A 398 -30.08 54.62 -20.75
N TYR A 399 -29.02 55.10 -20.08
CA TYR A 399 -28.92 56.17 -19.07
C TYR A 399 -29.43 55.81 -17.65
N THR A 400 -28.75 56.22 -16.57
CA THR A 400 -27.59 57.14 -16.41
C THR A 400 -26.38 56.47 -15.76
#